data_AF-M8DEZ7-F1
#
_entry.id   AF-M8DEZ7-F1
#
_cell.length_a   1.000
_cell.length_b   1.000
_cell.length_c   1.000
_cell.angle_alpha   90.00
_cell.angle_beta   90.00
_cell.angle_gamma   90.00
#
_symmetry.space_group_name_H-M   'P 1'
#
loop_
_entity.id
_entity.type
_entity.pdbx_description
1 polymer ?
#
loop_
_entity_poly.entity_id
_entity_poly.type
_entity_poly.pdbx_seq_one_letter_code
_entity_poly.pdbx_strand_id
1 'polypeptide(L)'
;MDKRIGILVYRGDKGYGNPAFLRRLVEEGTSMGVEVFVFSPQDVDRIFHQIRGYEPYGAGWKWRWREWPDIVIDYYRYYPLAKHRHYLPIREGSIFRFANNRFANKFRVHQILEQEPEVYQWLPETVPFSKKNLSDMIKKHPRLYLKPSNGTAGRSILRIERKGDRFLLCGRTKKQGQKNEILPNTASLTQRIKQWVEQEKRGDEHFFLQQGLDLGLLSDRTVDARLLIQKDGQGVWRTTGMGMRVGPAHSSTSNLHGGGTALPAGQFLSSRFGVDLAEIIIHQCQELALVTAEKLESHFGQMMEFGFDLGIDTEGRVWIIEINPKPGRDIFRKLGQLSRYRQAVRRPLEYALHLLEKDSLVSQ
;
A
#
# COMPACT_ATOMS: atom_id res chain seq x y z
N MET A 1 -33.80 -0.32 -10.72
CA MET A 1 -33.13 -1.50 -10.13
C MET A 1 -32.14 -1.01 -9.10
N ASP A 2 -32.03 -1.73 -7.98
CA ASP A 2 -31.01 -1.41 -6.98
C ASP A 2 -29.62 -1.66 -7.58
N LYS A 3 -28.72 -0.67 -7.47
CA LYS A 3 -27.34 -0.79 -7.97
C LYS A 3 -26.61 -1.87 -7.16
N ARG A 4 -25.81 -2.70 -7.83
CA ARG A 4 -25.06 -3.82 -7.24
C ARG A 4 -23.57 -3.61 -7.36
N ILE A 5 -22.87 -3.63 -6.22
CA ILE A 5 -21.42 -3.55 -6.15
C ILE A 5 -20.86 -4.87 -5.62
N GLY A 6 -20.06 -5.53 -6.45
CA GLY A 6 -19.33 -6.73 -6.06
C GLY A 6 -17.95 -6.37 -5.49
N ILE A 7 -17.58 -6.91 -4.33
CA ILE A 7 -16.27 -6.71 -3.73
C ILE A 7 -15.42 -7.97 -3.94
N LEU A 8 -14.50 -7.92 -4.90
CA LEU A 8 -13.62 -9.04 -5.23
C LEU A 8 -12.44 -9.09 -4.26
N VAL A 9 -12.32 -10.19 -3.51
CA VAL A 9 -11.28 -10.37 -2.48
C VAL A 9 -10.72 -11.78 -2.48
N TYR A 10 -9.55 -11.95 -1.88
CA TYR A 10 -9.01 -13.29 -1.62
C TYR A 10 -9.68 -13.92 -0.41
N ARG A 11 -10.12 -15.17 -0.57
CA ARG A 11 -10.58 -16.04 0.52
C ARG A 11 -9.77 -17.33 0.48
N GLY A 12 -9.02 -17.57 1.56
CA GLY A 12 -8.31 -18.83 1.79
C GLY A 12 -9.05 -19.69 2.82
N ASP A 13 -8.40 -20.77 3.26
CA ASP A 13 -9.00 -21.77 4.17
C ASP A 13 -9.43 -21.18 5.53
N LYS A 14 -8.74 -20.12 5.98
CA LYS A 14 -9.06 -19.39 7.22
C LYS A 14 -10.10 -18.26 7.02
N GLY A 15 -10.70 -18.15 5.83
CA GLY A 15 -11.67 -17.12 5.48
C GLY A 15 -11.05 -15.90 4.79
N TYR A 16 -11.76 -14.77 4.87
CA TYR A 16 -11.37 -13.52 4.22
C TYR A 16 -10.23 -12.80 4.95
N GLY A 17 -9.34 -12.19 4.17
CA GLY A 17 -8.39 -11.20 4.70
C GLY A 17 -9.11 -9.92 5.12
N ASN A 18 -8.81 -9.40 6.31
CA ASN A 18 -9.41 -8.18 6.88
C ASN A 18 -10.96 -8.18 6.91
N PRO A 19 -11.60 -9.17 7.55
CA PRO A 19 -13.06 -9.33 7.52
C PRO A 19 -13.80 -8.15 8.18
N ALA A 20 -13.17 -7.46 9.14
CA ALA A 20 -13.74 -6.30 9.78
C ALA A 20 -13.95 -5.13 8.81
N PHE A 21 -12.99 -4.89 7.89
CA PHE A 21 -13.13 -3.86 6.86
C PHE A 21 -14.21 -4.22 5.85
N LEU A 22 -14.20 -5.46 5.36
CA LEU A 22 -15.19 -5.93 4.37
C LEU A 22 -16.62 -5.85 4.91
N ARG A 23 -16.80 -6.20 6.20
CA ARG A 23 -18.09 -6.06 6.87
C ARG A 23 -18.59 -4.61 6.86
N ARG A 24 -17.74 -3.66 7.23
CA ARG A 24 -18.11 -2.23 7.22
C ARG A 24 -18.40 -1.74 5.81
N LEU A 25 -17.67 -2.23 4.81
CA LEU A 25 -17.92 -1.87 3.43
C LEU A 25 -19.33 -2.32 2.97
N VAL A 26 -19.74 -3.54 3.33
CA VAL A 26 -21.12 -4.01 3.06
C VAL A 26 -22.15 -3.19 3.84
N GLU A 27 -21.94 -2.98 5.15
CA GLU A 27 -22.85 -2.21 6.00
C GLU A 27 -23.03 -0.75 5.51
N GLU A 28 -21.94 -0.08 5.13
CA GLU A 28 -22.01 1.28 4.58
C GLU A 28 -22.74 1.31 3.23
N GLY A 29 -22.49 0.33 2.36
CA GLY A 29 -23.22 0.20 1.09
C GLY A 29 -24.72 -0.01 1.28
N THR A 30 -25.11 -0.89 2.21
CA THR A 30 -26.51 -1.07 2.58
C THR A 30 -27.12 0.24 3.11
N SER A 31 -26.39 1.01 3.93
CA SER A 31 -26.86 2.33 4.41
C SER A 31 -27.01 3.37 3.30
N MET A 32 -26.40 3.14 2.14
CA MET A 32 -26.50 3.98 0.94
C MET A 32 -27.63 3.53 -0.01
N GLY A 33 -28.38 2.48 0.34
CA GLY A 33 -29.40 1.90 -0.54
C GLY A 33 -28.82 1.09 -1.70
N VAL A 34 -27.60 0.55 -1.54
CA VAL A 34 -26.89 -0.21 -2.58
C VAL A 34 -26.71 -1.64 -2.12
N GLU A 35 -26.94 -2.59 -3.04
CA GLU A 35 -26.62 -3.98 -2.77
C GLU A 35 -25.11 -4.18 -2.88
N VAL A 36 -24.47 -4.55 -1.76
CA VAL A 36 -23.03 -4.82 -1.71
C VAL A 36 -22.79 -6.23 -1.19
N PHE A 37 -22.00 -7.00 -1.92
CA PHE A 37 -21.64 -8.36 -1.51
C PHE A 37 -20.17 -8.66 -1.80
N VAL A 38 -19.60 -9.52 -0.97
CA VAL A 38 -18.20 -9.94 -1.07
C VAL A 38 -18.12 -11.27 -1.80
N PHE A 39 -17.14 -11.44 -2.69
CA PHE A 39 -16.92 -12.70 -3.37
C PHE A 39 -15.43 -12.93 -3.70
N SER A 40 -15.07 -14.17 -3.97
CA SER A 40 -13.75 -14.56 -4.47
C SER A 40 -13.86 -15.21 -5.84
N PRO A 41 -12.76 -15.39 -6.60
CA PRO A 41 -12.82 -15.99 -7.93
C PRO A 41 -13.53 -17.37 -7.96
N GLN A 42 -13.39 -18.18 -6.91
CA GLN A 42 -14.06 -19.48 -6.78
C GLN A 42 -15.58 -19.40 -6.51
N ASP A 43 -16.14 -18.20 -6.33
CA ASP A 43 -17.57 -17.98 -6.10
C ASP A 43 -18.34 -17.61 -7.37
N VAL A 44 -17.63 -17.40 -8.48
CA VAL A 44 -18.22 -16.99 -9.76
C VAL A 44 -18.65 -18.21 -10.55
N ASP A 45 -19.95 -18.31 -10.82
CA ASP A 45 -20.53 -19.25 -11.77
C ASP A 45 -20.77 -18.55 -13.10
N ARG A 46 -19.99 -18.96 -14.11
CA ARG A 46 -20.05 -18.40 -15.46
C ARG A 46 -21.13 -19.04 -16.33
N ILE A 47 -21.61 -20.23 -15.97
CA ILE A 47 -22.64 -20.96 -16.73
C ILE A 47 -23.99 -20.35 -16.43
N PHE A 48 -24.29 -20.17 -15.15
CA PHE A 48 -25.58 -19.63 -14.70
C PHE A 48 -25.59 -18.12 -14.52
N HIS A 49 -24.49 -17.43 -14.86
CA HIS A 49 -24.34 -15.98 -14.67
C HIS A 49 -24.69 -15.53 -13.24
N GLN A 50 -24.20 -16.28 -12.26
CA GLN A 50 -24.47 -16.05 -10.85
C GLN A 50 -23.17 -16.05 -10.01
N ILE A 51 -23.24 -15.43 -8.84
CA ILE A 51 -22.15 -15.37 -7.88
C ILE A 51 -22.66 -15.80 -6.51
N ARG A 52 -21.88 -16.61 -5.79
CA ARG A 52 -22.10 -16.77 -4.34
C ARG A 52 -21.64 -15.49 -3.64
N GLY A 53 -22.56 -14.56 -3.44
CA GLY A 53 -22.31 -13.28 -2.78
C GLY A 53 -22.45 -13.43 -1.27
N TYR A 54 -21.43 -12.98 -0.53
CA TYR A 54 -21.37 -13.07 0.92
C TYR A 54 -21.67 -11.73 1.58
N GLU A 55 -22.43 -11.78 2.66
CA GLU A 55 -22.76 -10.63 3.49
C GLU A 55 -22.59 -10.93 4.98
N PRO A 56 -22.39 -9.89 5.81
CA PRO A 56 -22.29 -10.04 7.25
C PRO A 56 -23.50 -10.75 7.86
N TYR A 57 -23.27 -11.78 8.67
CA TYR A 57 -24.32 -12.45 9.45
C TYR A 57 -23.78 -12.92 10.81
N GLY A 58 -24.34 -12.39 11.91
CA GLY A 58 -23.77 -12.58 13.24
C GLY A 58 -22.30 -12.18 13.27
N ALA A 59 -21.43 -13.04 13.83
CA ALA A 59 -19.97 -12.88 13.79
C ALA A 59 -19.32 -13.32 12.46
N GLY A 60 -20.06 -14.02 11.59
CA GLY A 60 -19.55 -14.65 10.37
C GLY A 60 -20.09 -14.01 9.09
N TRP A 61 -20.22 -14.85 8.07
CA TRP A 61 -20.71 -14.51 6.74
C TRP A 61 -21.76 -15.53 6.33
N LYS A 62 -22.85 -15.08 5.71
CA LYS A 62 -23.77 -15.97 4.99
C LYS A 62 -23.67 -15.64 3.50
N TRP A 63 -23.91 -16.64 2.66
CA TRP A 63 -23.96 -16.44 1.22
C TRP A 63 -25.35 -16.67 0.67
N ARG A 64 -25.60 -16.04 -0.47
CA ARG A 64 -26.77 -16.26 -1.30
C ARG A 64 -26.35 -16.12 -2.75
N TRP A 65 -27.10 -16.78 -3.65
CA TRP A 65 -26.91 -16.54 -5.06
C TRP A 65 -27.28 -15.10 -5.40
N ARG A 66 -26.45 -14.50 -6.23
CA ARG A 66 -26.55 -13.13 -6.72
C ARG A 66 -26.40 -13.12 -8.22
N GLU A 67 -27.15 -12.26 -8.87
CA GLU A 67 -26.84 -11.86 -10.22
C GLU A 67 -25.47 -11.16 -10.26
N TRP A 68 -24.92 -11.01 -11.45
CA TRP A 68 -23.65 -10.31 -11.62
C TRP A 68 -23.76 -8.85 -11.14
N PRO A 69 -22.69 -8.31 -10.53
CA PRO A 69 -22.68 -6.93 -10.08
C PRO A 69 -22.59 -5.97 -11.27
N ASP A 70 -23.17 -4.79 -11.12
CA ASP A 70 -23.08 -3.74 -12.15
C ASP A 70 -21.65 -3.16 -12.20
N ILE A 71 -20.94 -3.21 -11.07
CA ILE A 71 -19.52 -2.84 -10.99
C ILE A 71 -18.79 -3.65 -9.89
N VAL A 72 -17.52 -3.97 -10.13
CA VAL A 72 -16.66 -4.69 -9.19
C VAL A 72 -15.57 -3.79 -8.64
N ILE A 73 -15.46 -3.71 -7.32
CA ILE A 73 -14.27 -3.16 -6.64
C ILE A 73 -13.30 -4.31 -6.40
N ASP A 74 -12.12 -4.23 -7.01
CA ASP A 74 -11.06 -5.20 -6.85
C ASP A 74 -10.20 -4.84 -5.63
N TYR A 75 -10.40 -5.56 -4.53
CA TYR A 75 -9.56 -5.57 -3.33
C TYR A 75 -8.68 -6.82 -3.21
N TYR A 76 -8.58 -7.60 -4.29
CA TYR A 76 -7.87 -8.87 -4.30
C TYR A 76 -6.35 -8.63 -4.20
N ARG A 77 -5.75 -9.00 -3.06
CA ARG A 77 -4.29 -8.86 -2.86
C ARG A 77 -3.59 -10.06 -3.48
N TYR A 78 -2.64 -9.79 -4.36
CA TYR A 78 -1.87 -10.82 -5.03
C TYR A 78 -0.91 -11.53 -4.05
N TYR A 79 -0.91 -12.87 -4.06
CA TYR A 79 0.04 -13.77 -3.41
C TYR A 79 0.59 -14.74 -4.50
N PRO A 80 1.59 -15.61 -4.21
CA PRO A 80 2.26 -16.40 -5.25
C PRO A 80 1.32 -17.22 -6.15
N LEU A 81 1.70 -17.32 -7.43
CA LEU A 81 0.92 -17.79 -8.60
C LEU A 81 -0.01 -19.00 -8.36
N ALA A 82 0.43 -20.04 -7.65
CA ALA A 82 -0.38 -21.26 -7.45
C ALA A 82 -1.73 -20.98 -6.76
N LYS A 83 -1.78 -20.02 -5.83
CA LYS A 83 -3.02 -19.64 -5.11
C LYS A 83 -3.94 -18.71 -5.92
N HIS A 84 -3.49 -18.29 -7.10
CA HIS A 84 -4.09 -17.19 -7.89
C HIS A 84 -4.57 -17.62 -9.27
N ARG A 85 -4.52 -18.92 -9.61
CA ARG A 85 -4.85 -19.44 -10.94
C ARG A 85 -6.24 -19.01 -11.45
N HIS A 86 -7.20 -18.77 -10.55
CA HIS A 86 -8.55 -18.36 -10.92
C HIS A 86 -8.73 -16.83 -10.96
N TYR A 87 -7.80 -16.04 -10.45
CA TYR A 87 -7.93 -14.58 -10.38
C TYR A 87 -7.74 -13.91 -11.74
N LEU A 88 -6.66 -14.23 -12.47
CA LEU A 88 -6.37 -13.58 -13.75
C LEU A 88 -7.49 -13.80 -14.77
N PRO A 89 -8.08 -15.00 -14.93
CA PRO A 89 -9.23 -15.18 -15.83
C PRO A 89 -10.44 -14.29 -15.49
N ILE A 90 -10.71 -14.05 -14.20
CA ILE A 90 -11.79 -13.13 -13.76
C ILE A 90 -11.42 -11.68 -14.06
N ARG A 91 -10.16 -11.29 -13.81
CA ARG A 91 -9.73 -9.90 -13.92
C ARG A 91 -9.47 -9.43 -15.35
N GLU A 92 -9.02 -10.34 -16.22
CA GLU A 92 -8.62 -10.08 -17.60
C GLU A 92 -9.67 -10.56 -18.62
N GLY A 93 -10.57 -11.47 -18.24
CA GLY A 93 -11.57 -12.05 -19.14
C GLY A 93 -12.77 -11.17 -19.48
N SER A 94 -12.71 -9.86 -19.17
CA SER A 94 -13.74 -8.85 -19.45
C SER A 94 -15.17 -9.19 -19.00
N ILE A 95 -15.34 -10.10 -18.04
CA ILE A 95 -16.65 -10.52 -17.54
C ILE A 95 -17.31 -9.51 -16.60
N PHE A 96 -16.53 -8.62 -16.01
CA PHE A 96 -17.01 -7.60 -15.07
C PHE A 96 -16.47 -6.23 -15.45
N ARG A 97 -17.29 -5.21 -15.20
CA ARG A 97 -16.86 -3.82 -15.15
C ARG A 97 -16.13 -3.56 -13.83
N PHE A 98 -14.85 -3.19 -13.87
CA PHE A 98 -14.07 -2.93 -12.67
C PHE A 98 -13.98 -1.43 -12.35
N ALA A 99 -14.10 -1.09 -11.07
CA ALA A 99 -13.96 0.28 -10.57
C ALA A 99 -12.48 0.72 -10.43
N ASN A 100 -11.54 -0.22 -10.44
CA ASN A 100 -10.12 0.08 -10.28
C ASN A 100 -9.23 -0.92 -11.03
N ASN A 101 -8.12 -0.42 -11.59
CA ASN A 101 -7.15 -1.19 -12.35
C ASN A 101 -6.13 -1.93 -11.49
N ARG A 102 -5.46 -2.90 -12.14
CA ARG A 102 -4.30 -3.57 -11.56
C ARG A 102 -3.16 -2.56 -11.43
N PHE A 103 -2.36 -2.75 -10.39
CA PHE A 103 -1.20 -1.92 -10.10
C PHE A 103 0.08 -2.75 -10.21
N ALA A 104 1.20 -2.08 -10.46
CA ALA A 104 2.50 -2.74 -10.56
C ALA A 104 3.16 -2.98 -9.19
N ASN A 105 4.28 -3.70 -9.23
CA ASN A 105 5.13 -3.91 -8.05
C ASN A 105 5.89 -2.63 -7.67
N LYS A 106 6.47 -2.60 -6.46
CA LYS A 106 7.09 -1.37 -5.92
C LYS A 106 8.18 -0.79 -6.81
N PHE A 107 9.02 -1.66 -7.36
CA PHE A 107 10.15 -1.22 -8.17
C PHE A 107 9.65 -0.61 -9.48
N ARG A 108 8.66 -1.24 -10.14
CA ARG A 108 8.07 -0.69 -11.36
C ARG A 108 7.35 0.64 -11.13
N VAL A 109 6.65 0.78 -10.00
CA VAL A 109 6.01 2.06 -9.61
C VAL A 109 7.07 3.14 -9.44
N HIS A 110 8.16 2.85 -8.73
CA HIS A 110 9.27 3.78 -8.55
C HIS A 110 9.88 4.21 -9.89
N GLN A 111 10.17 3.25 -10.79
CA GLN A 111 10.69 3.55 -12.13
C GLN A 111 9.78 4.44 -12.98
N ILE A 112 8.45 4.30 -12.86
CA ILE A 112 7.50 5.18 -13.55
C ILE A 112 7.61 6.60 -12.97
N LEU A 113 7.60 6.73 -11.65
CA LEU A 113 7.68 8.03 -10.99
C LEU A 113 9.03 8.72 -11.17
N GLU A 114 10.12 7.98 -11.36
CA GLU A 114 11.42 8.56 -11.71
C GLU A 114 11.39 9.30 -13.06
N GLN A 115 10.48 8.94 -13.97
CA GLN A 115 10.30 9.62 -15.24
C GLN A 115 9.40 10.86 -15.14
N GLU A 116 8.78 11.11 -13.99
CA GLU A 116 7.90 12.25 -13.76
C GLU A 116 8.68 13.42 -13.12
N PRO A 117 8.96 14.52 -13.85
CA PRO A 117 9.80 15.61 -13.33
C PRO A 117 9.27 16.24 -12.04
N GLU A 118 7.95 16.30 -11.88
CA GLU A 118 7.28 16.86 -10.71
C GLU A 118 7.47 15.99 -9.46
N VAL A 119 7.68 14.67 -9.63
CA VAL A 119 7.73 13.69 -8.54
C VAL A 119 9.16 13.23 -8.24
N TYR A 120 10.04 13.18 -9.24
CA TYR A 120 11.40 12.61 -9.15
C TYR A 120 12.20 13.11 -7.93
N GLN A 121 12.17 14.42 -7.64
CA GLN A 121 12.93 15.03 -6.54
C GLN A 121 12.51 14.56 -5.14
N TRP A 122 11.33 13.93 -5.03
CA TRP A 122 10.76 13.41 -3.79
C TRP A 122 11.01 11.90 -3.62
N LEU A 123 11.72 11.27 -4.56
CA LEU A 123 12.02 9.85 -4.52
C LEU A 123 13.41 9.59 -3.95
N PRO A 124 13.57 8.62 -3.04
CA PRO A 124 14.90 8.14 -2.68
C PRO A 124 15.54 7.46 -3.90
N GLU A 125 16.84 7.67 -4.10
CA GLU A 125 17.58 7.03 -5.19
C GLU A 125 17.43 5.51 -5.10
N THR A 126 16.99 4.89 -6.20
CA THR A 126 16.68 3.46 -6.24
C THR A 126 17.24 2.85 -7.50
N VAL A 127 17.91 1.70 -7.37
CA VAL A 127 18.55 1.01 -8.49
C VAL A 127 18.31 -0.49 -8.39
N PRO A 128 18.27 -1.23 -9.53
CA PRO A 128 18.15 -2.68 -9.49
C PRO A 128 19.36 -3.29 -8.75
N PHE A 129 19.15 -4.37 -8.01
CA PHE A 129 20.24 -5.02 -7.29
C PHE A 129 21.23 -5.65 -8.28
N SER A 130 22.49 -5.22 -8.20
CA SER A 130 23.63 -5.87 -8.85
C SER A 130 24.88 -5.64 -8.00
N LYS A 131 25.95 -6.41 -8.22
CA LYS A 131 27.23 -6.21 -7.51
C LYS A 131 27.79 -4.80 -7.75
N LYS A 132 27.69 -4.30 -8.99
CA LYS A 132 28.12 -2.95 -9.38
C LYS A 132 27.31 -1.90 -8.63
N ASN A 133 25.98 -1.96 -8.75
CA ASN A 133 25.09 -0.99 -8.10
C ASN A 133 25.21 -1.01 -6.58
N LEU A 134 25.44 -2.18 -5.97
CA LEU A 134 25.74 -2.27 -4.53
C LEU A 134 27.00 -1.49 -4.18
N SER A 135 28.09 -1.72 -4.91
CA SER A 135 29.37 -1.03 -4.70
C SER A 135 29.25 0.49 -4.87
N ASP A 136 28.48 0.94 -5.86
CA ASP A 136 28.32 2.38 -6.14
C ASP A 136 27.43 3.04 -5.07
N MET A 137 26.31 2.40 -4.71
CA MET A 137 25.36 2.93 -3.73
C MET A 137 25.94 3.00 -2.31
N ILE A 138 26.76 2.04 -1.86
CA ILE A 138 27.36 2.07 -0.50
C ILE A 138 28.45 3.13 -0.35
N LYS A 139 29.02 3.60 -1.47
CA LYS A 139 29.97 4.72 -1.48
C LYS A 139 29.24 6.05 -1.41
N LYS A 140 28.10 6.15 -2.11
CA LYS A 140 27.29 7.37 -2.19
C LYS A 140 26.46 7.63 -0.94
N HIS A 141 25.89 6.58 -0.35
CA HIS A 141 24.94 6.70 0.76
C HIS A 141 25.41 5.95 2.01
N PRO A 142 25.31 6.55 3.20
CA PRO A 142 25.71 5.89 4.46
C PRO A 142 24.77 4.74 4.86
N ARG A 143 23.52 4.76 4.36
CA ARG A 143 22.50 3.74 4.61
C ARG A 143 21.82 3.36 3.31
N LEU A 144 21.51 2.08 3.18
CA LEU A 144 20.74 1.50 2.08
C LEU A 144 19.71 0.50 2.60
N TYR A 145 18.67 0.29 1.80
CA TYR A 145 17.74 -0.81 1.96
C TYR A 145 17.77 -1.69 0.73
N LEU A 146 18.01 -2.98 0.94
CA LEU A 146 17.76 -4.01 -0.04
C LEU A 146 16.34 -4.53 0.15
N LYS A 147 15.51 -4.43 -0.89
CA LYS A 147 14.08 -4.76 -0.85
C LYS A 147 13.70 -5.69 -2.00
N PRO A 148 12.80 -6.66 -1.80
CA PRO A 148 12.19 -7.39 -2.91
C PRO A 148 11.17 -6.51 -3.65
N SER A 149 11.04 -6.70 -4.97
CA SER A 149 10.04 -6.01 -5.80
C SER A 149 8.60 -6.35 -5.36
N ASN A 150 8.36 -7.61 -4.96
CA ASN A 150 7.05 -8.16 -4.59
C ASN A 150 6.95 -8.48 -3.08
N GLY A 151 7.37 -7.57 -2.21
CA GLY A 151 7.23 -7.73 -0.74
C GLY A 151 5.93 -7.18 -0.14
N THR A 152 5.57 -7.60 1.07
CA THR A 152 4.60 -6.89 1.94
C THR A 152 5.04 -6.96 3.40
N ALA A 153 4.60 -5.98 4.21
CA ALA A 153 4.82 -5.94 5.66
C ALA A 153 6.30 -6.00 6.10
N GLY A 154 7.20 -5.43 5.30
CA GLY A 154 8.63 -5.36 5.63
C GLY A 154 9.39 -6.69 5.58
N ARG A 155 8.81 -7.75 4.99
CA ARG A 155 9.47 -9.05 4.84
C ARG A 155 10.60 -8.99 3.81
N SER A 156 11.69 -9.69 4.10
CA SER A 156 12.91 -9.78 3.26
C SER A 156 13.64 -8.47 3.02
N ILE A 157 13.29 -7.43 3.79
CA ILE A 157 14.01 -6.16 3.75
C ILE A 157 15.26 -6.29 4.62
N LEU A 158 16.39 -5.86 4.07
CA LEU A 158 17.68 -5.81 4.75
C LEU A 158 18.19 -4.37 4.70
N ARG A 159 18.33 -3.74 5.87
CA ARG A 159 19.03 -2.46 6.03
C ARG A 159 20.52 -2.72 6.06
N ILE A 160 21.28 -1.92 5.31
CA ILE A 160 22.73 -1.94 5.25
C ILE A 160 23.20 -0.55 5.68
N GLU A 161 24.04 -0.47 6.70
CA GLU A 161 24.57 0.78 7.22
C GLU A 161 26.09 0.71 7.29
N ARG A 162 26.76 1.68 6.68
CA ARG A 162 28.22 1.78 6.73
C ARG A 162 28.65 2.51 7.99
N LYS A 163 29.55 1.90 8.76
CA LYS A 163 30.17 2.47 9.97
C LYS A 163 31.69 2.38 9.82
N GLY A 164 32.31 3.41 9.25
CA GLY A 164 33.71 3.38 8.83
C GLY A 164 33.94 2.30 7.76
N ASP A 165 34.79 1.32 8.07
CA ASP A 165 35.10 0.19 7.18
C ASP A 165 34.19 -1.03 7.38
N ARG A 166 33.34 -1.00 8.41
CA ARG A 166 32.42 -2.08 8.73
C ARG A 166 31.01 -1.78 8.22
N PHE A 167 30.23 -2.85 8.06
CA PHE A 167 28.83 -2.76 7.65
C PHE A 167 27.94 -3.43 8.70
N LEU A 168 26.96 -2.68 9.19
CA LEU A 168 25.89 -3.19 10.03
C LEU A 168 24.71 -3.59 9.15
N LEU A 169 24.30 -4.84 9.25
CA LEU A 169 23.13 -5.39 8.59
C LEU A 169 22.04 -5.60 9.62
N CYS A 170 20.85 -5.07 9.35
CA CYS A 170 19.65 -5.30 10.15
C CYS A 170 18.49 -5.66 9.23
N GLY A 171 17.99 -6.89 9.31
CA GLY A 171 16.96 -7.39 8.40
C GLY A 171 15.87 -8.20 9.09
N ARG A 172 14.79 -8.43 8.34
CA ARG A 172 13.72 -9.37 8.71
C ARG A 172 13.51 -10.36 7.59
N THR A 173 13.56 -11.65 7.89
CA THR A 173 13.34 -12.72 6.92
C THR A 173 11.87 -12.86 6.52
N LYS A 174 11.54 -13.68 5.52
CA LYS A 174 10.14 -14.01 5.15
C LYS A 174 9.34 -14.58 6.31
N LYS A 175 10.01 -15.34 7.20
CA LYS A 175 9.43 -15.91 8.43
C LYS A 175 9.40 -14.90 9.59
N GLN A 176 9.71 -13.63 9.34
CA GLN A 176 9.77 -12.54 10.31
C GLN A 176 10.83 -12.70 11.41
N GLY A 177 11.82 -13.56 11.21
CA GLY A 177 12.99 -13.64 12.10
C GLY A 177 13.87 -12.41 11.90
N GLN A 178 14.27 -11.77 12.99
CA GLN A 178 15.22 -10.66 12.97
C GLN A 178 16.65 -11.20 12.78
N LYS A 179 17.45 -10.52 11.96
CA LYS A 179 18.85 -10.83 11.71
C LYS A 179 19.67 -9.55 11.83
N ASN A 180 20.62 -9.54 12.76
CA ASN A 180 21.58 -8.45 12.93
C ASN A 180 22.99 -9.03 12.78
N GLU A 181 23.79 -8.45 11.90
CA GLU A 181 25.13 -8.93 11.58
C GLU A 181 26.08 -7.74 11.38
N ILE A 182 27.34 -7.89 11.77
CA ILE A 182 28.40 -6.90 11.49
C ILE A 182 29.39 -7.57 10.54
N LEU A 183 29.66 -6.93 9.41
CA LEU A 183 30.58 -7.42 8.39
C LEU A 183 31.82 -6.54 8.30
N PRO A 184 33.01 -7.13 8.14
CA PRO A 184 34.27 -6.41 8.28
C PRO A 184 34.67 -5.59 7.04
N ASN A 185 34.13 -5.90 5.86
CA ASN A 185 34.51 -5.26 4.60
C ASN A 185 33.46 -5.46 3.49
N THR A 186 33.68 -4.78 2.35
CA THR A 186 32.79 -4.80 1.17
C THR A 186 32.69 -6.17 0.50
N ALA A 187 33.74 -6.99 0.55
CA ALA A 187 33.71 -8.33 -0.04
C ALA A 187 32.77 -9.25 0.74
N SER A 188 32.89 -9.27 2.07
CA SER A 188 31.97 -9.99 2.96
C SER A 188 30.53 -9.49 2.82
N LEU A 189 30.33 -8.16 2.71
CA LEU A 189 29.02 -7.56 2.45
C LEU A 189 28.39 -8.11 1.17
N THR A 190 29.14 -8.07 0.07
CA THR A 190 28.65 -8.49 -1.24
C THR A 190 28.24 -9.97 -1.23
N GLN A 191 29.07 -10.84 -0.64
CA GLN A 191 28.77 -12.26 -0.52
C GLN A 191 27.53 -12.50 0.33
N ARG A 192 27.42 -11.83 1.48
CA ARG A 192 26.29 -11.99 2.40
C ARG A 192 24.96 -11.52 1.80
N ILE A 193 24.98 -10.42 1.04
CA ILE A 193 23.81 -9.92 0.33
C ILE A 193 23.38 -10.89 -0.77
N LYS A 194 24.32 -11.45 -1.54
CA LYS A 194 24.01 -12.48 -2.54
C LYS A 194 23.31 -13.68 -1.90
N GLN A 195 23.80 -14.15 -0.75
CA GLN A 195 23.16 -15.22 0.02
C GLN A 195 21.77 -14.83 0.53
N TRP A 196 21.60 -13.60 1.02
CA TRP A 196 20.29 -13.10 1.46
C TRP A 196 19.27 -13.13 0.30
N VAL A 197 19.65 -12.60 -0.86
CA VAL A 197 18.79 -12.59 -2.04
C VAL A 197 18.42 -14.01 -2.45
N GLU A 198 19.37 -14.94 -2.49
CA GLU A 198 19.08 -16.34 -2.85
C GLU A 198 18.12 -17.02 -1.86
N GLN A 199 18.35 -16.83 -0.56
CA GLN A 199 17.50 -17.40 0.50
C GLN A 199 16.09 -16.81 0.50
N GLU A 200 15.99 -15.52 0.20
CA GLU A 200 14.75 -14.77 0.36
C GLU A 200 14.01 -14.58 -0.95
N LYS A 201 14.56 -14.88 -2.13
CA LYS A 201 13.84 -14.79 -3.42
C LYS A 201 12.76 -15.87 -3.55
N ARG A 202 11.69 -15.58 -4.29
CA ARG A 202 10.65 -16.57 -4.66
C ARG A 202 10.33 -16.45 -6.14
N GLY A 203 10.40 -17.57 -6.87
CA GLY A 203 10.19 -17.57 -8.31
C GLY A 203 11.05 -16.50 -8.98
N ASP A 204 10.44 -15.70 -9.85
CA ASP A 204 11.12 -14.65 -10.60
C ASP A 204 11.16 -13.28 -9.90
N GLU A 205 11.03 -13.25 -8.57
CA GLU A 205 11.13 -12.02 -7.80
C GLU A 205 12.52 -11.38 -7.92
N HIS A 206 12.55 -10.06 -8.14
CA HIS A 206 13.78 -9.29 -8.21
C HIS A 206 13.99 -8.49 -6.92
N PHE A 207 15.23 -8.08 -6.67
CA PHE A 207 15.57 -7.18 -5.57
C PHE A 207 16.10 -5.86 -6.14
N PHE A 208 15.94 -4.81 -5.34
CA PHE A 208 16.46 -3.48 -5.64
C PHE A 208 17.10 -2.88 -4.40
N LEU A 209 18.01 -1.93 -4.61
CA LEU A 209 18.66 -1.13 -3.59
C LEU A 209 18.01 0.25 -3.59
N GLN A 210 17.73 0.77 -2.40
CA GLN A 210 17.17 2.10 -2.22
C GLN A 210 17.96 2.86 -1.17
N GLN A 211 18.18 4.15 -1.38
CA GLN A 211 18.78 5.06 -0.42
C GLN A 211 18.07 4.98 0.94
N GLY A 212 18.86 4.86 2.01
CA GLY A 212 18.37 4.95 3.37
C GLY A 212 18.28 6.39 3.84
N LEU A 213 17.06 6.87 4.06
CA LEU A 213 16.75 8.23 4.50
C LEU A 213 17.00 8.43 6.00
N ASP A 214 17.29 9.66 6.41
CA ASP A 214 17.42 10.02 7.82
C ASP A 214 16.10 10.40 8.48
N LEU A 215 15.30 9.39 8.77
CA LEU A 215 13.95 9.56 9.35
C LEU A 215 13.96 9.58 10.89
N GLY A 216 15.08 9.99 11.49
CA GLY A 216 15.36 9.94 12.92
C GLY A 216 14.62 10.98 13.77
N LEU A 217 13.33 11.22 13.51
CA LEU A 217 12.53 12.23 14.21
C LEU A 217 12.25 11.89 15.68
N LEU A 218 12.40 10.60 16.04
CA LEU A 218 12.34 10.09 17.39
C LEU A 218 13.52 9.14 17.62
N SER A 219 14.20 9.30 18.76
CA SER A 219 15.27 8.39 19.17
C SER A 219 14.77 6.95 19.19
N ASP A 220 15.55 6.07 18.56
CA ASP A 220 15.34 4.61 18.49
C ASP A 220 14.02 4.14 17.88
N ARG A 221 13.25 5.01 17.21
CA ARG A 221 11.96 4.67 16.62
C ARG A 221 11.86 5.12 15.18
N THR A 222 11.42 4.21 14.31
CA THR A 222 11.06 4.57 12.93
C THR A 222 9.73 5.32 12.93
N VAL A 223 9.73 6.49 12.28
CA VAL A 223 8.54 7.31 12.07
C VAL A 223 8.33 7.49 10.58
N ASP A 224 7.09 7.36 10.13
CA ASP A 224 6.67 7.82 8.81
C ASP A 224 5.23 8.34 8.87
N ALA A 225 4.84 9.13 7.88
CA ALA A 225 3.47 9.56 7.70
C ALA A 225 2.72 8.58 6.79
N ARG A 226 1.54 8.14 7.25
CA ARG A 226 0.55 7.45 6.42
C ARG A 226 -0.49 8.46 5.98
N LEU A 227 -0.50 8.75 4.68
CA LEU A 227 -1.48 9.60 4.03
C LEU A 227 -2.40 8.74 3.16
N LEU A 228 -3.71 8.84 3.36
CA LEU A 228 -4.71 8.21 2.50
C LEU A 228 -5.34 9.25 1.59
N ILE A 229 -5.30 9.00 0.29
CA ILE A 229 -6.05 9.76 -0.70
C ILE A 229 -6.98 8.83 -1.47
N GLN A 230 -8.17 9.32 -1.80
CA GLN A 230 -9.23 8.55 -2.44
C GLN A 230 -10.01 9.45 -3.39
N LYS A 231 -10.55 8.88 -4.46
CA LYS A 231 -11.58 9.55 -5.23
C LYS A 231 -12.84 9.71 -4.38
N ASP A 232 -13.42 10.90 -4.44
CA ASP A 232 -14.74 11.17 -3.85
C ASP A 232 -15.88 10.70 -4.80
N GLY A 233 -17.13 10.92 -4.39
CA GLY A 233 -18.31 10.61 -5.20
C GLY A 233 -18.46 11.45 -6.47
N GLN A 234 -17.53 12.37 -6.76
CA GLN A 234 -17.45 13.10 -8.03
C GLN A 234 -16.29 12.61 -8.90
N GLY A 235 -15.57 11.57 -8.45
CA GLY A 235 -14.43 11.02 -9.17
C GLY A 235 -13.14 11.84 -9.05
N VAL A 236 -13.09 12.81 -8.13
CA VAL A 236 -11.94 13.70 -7.93
C VAL A 236 -11.06 13.18 -6.80
N TRP A 237 -9.73 13.18 -6.99
CA TRP A 237 -8.78 12.81 -5.95
C TRP A 237 -8.84 13.79 -4.78
N ARG A 238 -9.06 13.27 -3.57
CA ARG A 238 -9.09 14.05 -2.33
C ARG A 238 -8.25 13.39 -1.25
N THR A 239 -7.60 14.22 -0.45
CA THR A 239 -7.04 13.78 0.82
C THR A 239 -8.17 13.29 1.74
N THR A 240 -8.07 12.05 2.23
CA THR A 240 -8.97 11.51 3.27
C THR A 240 -8.40 11.78 4.65
N GLY A 241 -7.08 11.66 4.79
CA GLY A 241 -6.38 12.13 5.97
C GLY A 241 -4.99 11.53 6.14
N MET A 242 -4.28 12.10 7.10
CA MET A 242 -2.87 11.82 7.39
C MET A 242 -2.68 11.54 8.88
N GLY A 243 -1.75 10.67 9.20
CA GLY A 243 -1.28 10.48 10.57
C GLY A 243 0.14 9.93 10.59
N MET A 244 0.84 10.15 11.70
CA MET A 244 2.18 9.60 11.91
C MET A 244 2.08 8.18 12.46
N ARG A 245 2.87 7.26 11.93
CA ARG A 245 3.06 5.93 12.47
C ARG A 245 4.40 5.90 13.18
N VAL A 246 4.38 5.56 14.46
CA VAL A 246 5.58 5.42 15.29
C VAL A 246 5.78 3.94 15.59
N GLY A 247 6.89 3.38 15.13
CA GLY A 247 7.26 2.00 15.42
C GLY A 247 7.59 1.77 16.90
N PRO A 248 7.56 0.49 17.35
CA PRO A 248 8.18 0.11 18.62
C PRO A 248 9.65 0.51 18.66
N ALA A 249 10.19 0.69 19.86
CA ALA A 249 11.62 0.93 20.04
C ALA A 249 12.46 -0.17 19.37
N HIS A 250 13.53 0.23 18.68
CA HIS A 250 14.46 -0.63 17.93
C HIS A 250 13.84 -1.45 16.79
N SER A 251 12.59 -1.17 16.40
CA SER A 251 11.97 -1.75 15.21
C SER A 251 12.46 -1.02 13.95
N SER A 252 12.76 -1.76 12.89
CA SER A 252 13.10 -1.21 11.57
C SER A 252 11.88 -0.73 10.77
N THR A 253 10.67 -0.84 11.33
CA THR A 253 9.42 -0.47 10.66
C THR A 253 8.45 0.20 11.63
N SER A 254 7.68 1.16 11.14
CA SER A 254 6.61 1.87 11.87
C SER A 254 5.26 1.13 11.92
N ASN A 255 5.18 -0.08 11.32
CA ASN A 255 3.92 -0.77 11.06
C ASN A 255 3.02 -0.89 12.31
N LEU A 256 1.81 -0.33 12.25
CA LEU A 256 0.83 -0.36 13.34
C LEU A 256 0.45 -1.78 13.79
N HIS A 257 0.48 -2.77 12.89
CA HIS A 257 0.18 -4.16 13.20
C HIS A 257 1.25 -4.85 14.06
N GLY A 258 2.45 -4.27 14.15
CA GLY A 258 3.56 -4.77 14.97
C GLY A 258 3.69 -4.07 16.32
N GLY A 259 2.62 -3.44 16.83
CA GLY A 259 2.66 -2.67 18.09
C GLY A 259 3.02 -1.19 17.95
N GLY A 260 3.02 -0.66 16.72
CA GLY A 260 3.21 0.77 16.48
C GLY A 260 2.03 1.63 16.96
N THR A 261 2.30 2.90 17.25
CA THR A 261 1.31 3.89 17.69
C THR A 261 1.00 4.88 16.57
N ALA A 262 -0.23 5.41 16.53
CA ALA A 262 -0.61 6.48 15.61
C ALA A 262 -0.65 7.82 16.36
N LEU A 263 -0.08 8.87 15.78
CA LEU A 263 -0.13 10.24 16.31
C LEU A 263 -0.71 11.21 15.26
N PRO A 264 -1.44 12.27 15.67
CA PRO A 264 -1.88 13.31 14.76
C PRO A 264 -0.68 13.99 14.07
N ALA A 265 -0.71 14.12 12.74
CA ALA A 265 0.40 14.67 11.97
C ALA A 265 0.77 16.10 12.38
N GLY A 266 -0.22 16.99 12.49
CA GLY A 266 0.00 18.38 12.90
C GLY A 266 0.69 18.51 14.26
N GLN A 267 0.17 17.82 15.29
CA GLN A 267 0.76 17.88 16.63
C GLN A 267 2.18 17.32 16.65
N PHE A 268 2.41 16.17 16.00
CA PHE A 268 3.72 15.55 15.97
C PHE A 268 4.74 16.45 15.24
N LEU A 269 4.41 16.93 14.04
CA LEU A 269 5.32 17.73 13.24
C LEU A 269 5.58 19.10 13.87
N SER A 270 4.56 19.75 14.45
CA SER A 270 4.74 21.03 15.16
C SER A 270 5.71 20.89 16.33
N SER A 271 5.65 19.77 17.05
CA SER A 271 6.60 19.49 18.16
C SER A 271 8.05 19.28 17.71
N ARG A 272 8.28 19.03 16.41
CA ARG A 272 9.61 18.73 15.85
C ARG A 272 10.19 19.88 15.05
N PHE A 273 9.35 20.58 14.30
CA PHE A 273 9.76 21.56 13.29
C PHE A 273 9.23 22.98 13.58
N GLY A 274 8.39 23.16 14.60
CA GLY A 274 7.60 24.38 14.78
C GLY A 274 6.33 24.36 13.92
N VAL A 275 5.39 25.25 14.24
CA VAL A 275 4.05 25.27 13.62
C VAL A 275 4.12 25.60 12.12
N ASP A 276 4.83 26.67 11.76
CA ASP A 276 4.87 27.16 10.38
C ASP A 276 5.46 26.11 9.42
N LEU A 277 6.61 25.51 9.79
CA LEU A 277 7.24 24.48 8.97
C LEU A 277 6.41 23.18 8.95
N ALA A 278 5.73 22.83 10.03
CA ALA A 278 4.84 21.67 10.05
C ALA A 278 3.67 21.82 9.09
N GLU A 279 3.07 23.01 8.97
CA GLU A 279 2.00 23.29 8.01
C GLU A 279 2.50 23.15 6.56
N ILE A 280 3.68 23.70 6.27
CA ILE A 280 4.32 23.57 4.96
C ILE A 280 4.56 22.08 4.61
N ILE A 281 5.11 21.30 5.53
CA ILE A 281 5.38 19.87 5.33
C ILE A 281 4.08 19.10 5.07
N ILE A 282 3.02 19.37 5.81
CA ILE A 282 1.71 18.71 5.64
C ILE A 282 1.13 19.06 4.27
N HIS A 283 1.20 20.34 3.87
CA HIS A 283 0.74 20.78 2.56
C HIS A 283 1.53 20.09 1.44
N GLN A 284 2.87 20.07 1.53
CA GLN A 284 3.72 19.37 0.57
C GLN A 284 3.38 17.89 0.47
N CYS A 285 3.14 17.21 1.60
CA CYS A 285 2.73 15.81 1.62
C CYS A 285 1.40 15.59 0.86
N GLN A 286 0.43 16.49 1.03
CA GLN A 286 -0.89 16.40 0.39
C GLN A 286 -0.80 16.66 -1.12
N GLU A 287 -0.19 17.77 -1.52
CA GLU A 287 0.02 18.13 -2.92
C GLU A 287 0.79 17.05 -3.67
N LEU A 288 1.91 16.59 -3.10
CA LEU A 288 2.72 15.53 -3.68
C LEU A 288 1.91 14.25 -3.92
N ALA A 289 1.06 13.86 -2.96
CA ALA A 289 0.25 12.67 -3.09
C ALA A 289 -0.82 12.81 -4.19
N LEU A 290 -1.46 13.97 -4.29
CA LEU A 290 -2.47 14.24 -5.33
C LEU A 290 -1.84 14.22 -6.72
N VAL A 291 -0.76 14.97 -6.94
CA VAL A 291 0.00 14.98 -8.20
C VAL A 291 0.45 13.56 -8.56
N THR A 292 1.03 12.84 -7.59
CA THR A 292 1.49 11.46 -7.82
C THR A 292 0.34 10.52 -8.20
N ALA A 293 -0.84 10.65 -7.58
CA ALA A 293 -1.99 9.81 -7.93
C ALA A 293 -2.47 10.06 -9.36
N GLU A 294 -2.48 11.31 -9.82
CA GLU A 294 -2.84 11.64 -11.20
C GLU A 294 -1.86 11.02 -12.21
N LYS A 295 -0.54 11.11 -11.95
CA LYS A 295 0.48 10.47 -12.79
C LYS A 295 0.38 8.95 -12.79
N LEU A 296 0.09 8.35 -11.64
CA LEU A 296 -0.11 6.89 -11.56
C LEU A 296 -1.38 6.45 -12.29
N GLU A 297 -2.47 7.21 -12.15
CA GLU A 297 -3.71 6.93 -12.87
C GLU A 297 -3.55 7.09 -14.38
N SER A 298 -2.81 8.08 -14.87
CA SER A 298 -2.54 8.21 -16.31
C SER A 298 -1.78 6.99 -16.88
N HIS A 299 -0.91 6.38 -16.08
CA HIS A 299 -0.15 5.19 -16.46
C HIS A 299 -0.91 3.87 -16.32
N PHE A 300 -1.64 3.70 -15.22
CA PHE A 300 -2.32 2.43 -14.88
C PHE A 300 -3.80 2.42 -15.29
N GLY A 301 -4.32 3.52 -15.80
CA GLY A 301 -5.73 3.74 -16.04
C GLY A 301 -6.49 3.94 -14.73
N GLN A 302 -7.82 3.75 -14.77
CA GLN A 302 -8.72 4.07 -13.67
C GLN A 302 -8.27 3.52 -12.31
N MET A 303 -8.00 4.41 -11.36
CA MET A 303 -7.65 4.10 -9.98
C MET A 303 -8.66 4.73 -9.02
N MET A 304 -8.63 4.31 -7.75
CA MET A 304 -9.66 4.69 -6.77
C MET A 304 -9.08 5.23 -5.47
N GLU A 305 -8.01 4.60 -4.98
CA GLU A 305 -7.40 4.97 -3.71
C GLU A 305 -5.91 4.63 -3.65
N PHE A 306 -5.17 5.44 -2.92
CA PHE A 306 -3.76 5.22 -2.64
C PHE A 306 -3.44 5.57 -1.20
N GLY A 307 -2.69 4.68 -0.54
CA GLY A 307 -2.02 4.99 0.72
C GLY A 307 -0.56 5.26 0.46
N PHE A 308 -0.12 6.46 0.82
CA PHE A 308 1.27 6.89 0.76
C PHE A 308 1.92 6.65 2.12
N ASP A 309 3.08 6.00 2.08
CA ASP A 309 4.04 5.97 3.18
C ASP A 309 5.11 7.00 2.87
N LEU A 310 5.07 8.11 3.60
CA LEU A 310 5.95 9.25 3.39
C LEU A 310 6.98 9.34 4.51
N GLY A 311 8.25 9.44 4.13
CA GLY A 311 9.34 9.79 5.04
C GLY A 311 9.41 11.30 5.18
N ILE A 312 9.61 11.78 6.40
CA ILE A 312 9.97 13.17 6.66
C ILE A 312 11.33 13.08 7.36
N ASP A 313 12.37 13.59 6.72
CA ASP A 313 13.71 13.53 7.30
C ASP A 313 13.94 14.60 8.37
N THR A 314 15.09 14.54 9.02
CA THR A 314 15.50 15.43 10.11
C THR A 314 15.59 16.91 9.71
N GLU A 315 15.63 17.22 8.40
CA GLU A 315 15.61 18.57 7.84
C GLU A 315 14.19 19.00 7.41
N GLY A 316 13.19 18.14 7.57
CA GLY A 316 11.81 18.41 7.19
C GLY A 316 11.50 18.10 5.73
N ARG A 317 12.42 17.52 4.96
CA ARG A 317 12.17 17.17 3.57
C ARG A 317 11.32 15.89 3.47
N VAL A 318 10.34 15.95 2.58
CA VAL A 318 9.38 14.86 2.33
C VAL A 318 9.94 13.88 1.29
N TRP A 319 9.68 12.60 1.48
CA TRP A 319 10.09 11.52 0.60
C TRP A 319 8.98 10.49 0.41
N ILE A 320 8.75 10.02 -0.81
CA ILE A 320 7.84 8.90 -1.07
C ILE A 320 8.60 7.58 -0.85
N ILE A 321 8.23 6.84 0.20
CA ILE A 321 8.84 5.55 0.51
C ILE A 321 8.11 4.42 -0.22
N GLU A 322 6.78 4.41 -0.16
CA GLU A 322 5.94 3.37 -0.75
C GLU A 322 4.54 3.92 -1.05
N ILE A 323 3.93 3.43 -2.13
CA ILE A 323 2.55 3.71 -2.50
C ILE A 323 1.78 2.39 -2.57
N ASN A 324 0.62 2.34 -1.91
CA ASN A 324 -0.21 1.15 -1.84
C ASN A 324 -1.59 1.40 -2.47
N PRO A 325 -1.97 0.67 -3.53
CA PRO A 325 -3.25 0.85 -4.24
C PRO A 325 -4.46 0.26 -3.49
N LYS A 326 -4.21 -0.50 -2.42
CA LYS A 326 -5.23 -1.15 -1.58
C LYS A 326 -4.88 -0.84 -0.12
N PRO A 327 -4.90 0.43 0.31
CA PRO A 327 -4.37 0.83 1.60
C PRO A 327 -5.23 0.34 2.77
N GLY A 328 -4.59 0.21 3.93
CA GLY A 328 -5.29 0.08 5.20
C GLY A 328 -5.72 1.44 5.74
N ARG A 329 -6.81 1.47 6.49
CA ARG A 329 -7.46 2.67 7.05
C ARG A 329 -7.52 2.69 8.58
N ASP A 330 -6.87 1.71 9.23
CA ASP A 330 -6.90 1.55 10.69
C ASP A 330 -6.19 2.69 11.44
N ILE A 331 -5.37 3.48 10.76
CA ILE A 331 -4.75 4.66 11.36
C ILE A 331 -5.80 5.61 11.93
N PHE A 332 -6.92 5.83 11.24
CA PHE A 332 -7.99 6.71 11.73
C PHE A 332 -8.66 6.15 12.97
N ARG A 333 -8.84 4.83 13.08
CA ARG A 333 -9.33 4.20 14.31
C ARG A 333 -8.36 4.39 15.47
N LYS A 334 -7.06 4.21 15.24
CA LYS A 334 -6.02 4.40 16.25
C LYS A 334 -5.92 5.86 16.72
N LEU A 335 -6.26 6.81 15.85
CA LEU A 335 -6.36 8.24 16.16
C LEU A 335 -7.71 8.65 16.79
N GLY A 336 -8.66 7.72 16.99
CA GLY A 336 -10.00 8.05 17.46
C GLY A 336 -10.89 8.78 16.44
N GLN A 337 -10.46 8.88 15.18
CA GLN A 337 -11.15 9.62 14.11
C GLN A 337 -12.18 8.74 13.41
N LEU A 338 -13.25 8.35 14.12
CA LEU A 338 -14.26 7.41 13.62
C LEU A 338 -15.04 7.93 12.40
N SER A 339 -15.34 9.23 12.35
CA SER A 339 -15.99 9.86 11.19
C SER A 339 -15.14 9.75 9.94
N ARG A 340 -13.83 10.02 10.06
CA ARG A 340 -12.86 9.88 8.97
C ARG A 340 -12.66 8.42 8.56
N TYR A 341 -12.65 7.49 9.53
CA TYR A 341 -12.63 6.06 9.22
C TYR A 341 -13.85 5.65 8.39
N ARG A 342 -15.05 6.10 8.79
CA ARG A 342 -16.30 5.85 8.06
C ARG A 342 -16.24 6.43 6.65
N GLN A 343 -15.83 7.69 6.49
CA GLN A 343 -15.60 8.30 5.19
C GLN A 343 -14.62 7.50 4.33
N ALA A 344 -13.52 7.03 4.93
CA ALA A 344 -12.52 6.22 4.23
C ALA A 344 -13.08 4.89 3.74
N VAL A 345 -14.06 4.31 4.42
CA VAL A 345 -14.78 3.10 3.98
C VAL A 345 -15.79 3.41 2.88
N ARG A 346 -16.48 4.56 2.95
CA ARG A 346 -17.54 4.95 2.01
C ARG A 346 -17.03 5.39 0.65
N ARG A 347 -15.93 6.15 0.58
CA ARG A 347 -15.42 6.74 -0.68
C ARG A 347 -15.25 5.73 -1.85
N PRO A 348 -14.73 4.51 -1.64
CA PRO A 348 -14.71 3.47 -2.68
C PRO A 348 -16.08 3.16 -3.30
N LEU A 349 -17.12 3.11 -2.46
CA LEU A 349 -18.51 2.86 -2.91
C LEU A 349 -19.07 4.09 -3.62
N GLU A 350 -18.86 5.28 -3.06
CA GLU A 350 -19.28 6.55 -3.67
C GLU A 350 -18.67 6.71 -5.08
N TYR A 351 -17.38 6.40 -5.23
CA TYR A 351 -16.73 6.43 -6.54
C TYR A 351 -17.25 5.34 -7.49
N ALA A 352 -17.51 4.13 -7.00
CA ALA A 352 -18.11 3.09 -7.82
C ALA A 352 -19.52 3.47 -8.33
N LEU A 353 -20.32 4.16 -7.51
CA LEU A 353 -21.62 4.69 -7.92
C LEU A 353 -21.51 5.83 -8.93
N HIS A 354 -20.54 6.73 -8.74
CA HIS A 354 -20.22 7.78 -9.72
C HIS A 354 -19.90 7.20 -11.11
N LEU A 355 -19.14 6.11 -11.15
CA LEU A 355 -18.84 5.42 -12.41
C LEU A 355 -20.10 4.84 -13.07
N LEU A 356 -21.00 4.22 -12.29
CA LEU A 356 -22.27 3.72 -12.81
C LEU A 356 -23.14 4.83 -13.42
N GLU A 357 -23.19 5.99 -12.76
CA GLU A 357 -23.92 7.17 -13.24
C GLU A 357 -23.31 7.76 -14.51
N LYS A 358 -21.98 7.88 -14.55
CA LYS A 358 -21.26 8.40 -15.73
C LYS A 358 -21.53 7.55 -16.98
N ASP A 359 -21.50 6.23 -16.88
CA ASP A 359 -21.74 5.36 -18.04
C ASP A 359 -23.19 5.39 -18.52
N SER A 360 -24.13 5.63 -17.60
CA SER A 360 -25.54 5.81 -17.95
C SER A 360 -25.77 7.05 -18.81
N LEU A 361 -24.97 8.11 -18.59
CA LEU A 361 -25.02 9.35 -19.37
C LEU A 361 -24.34 9.23 -20.75
N VAL A 362 -23.34 8.35 -20.89
CA VAL A 362 -22.63 8.13 -22.17
C VAL A 362 -23.39 7.16 -23.09
N SER A 363 -24.30 6.37 -22.54
CA SER A 363 -25.12 5.40 -23.29
C SER A 363 -26.47 5.96 -23.78
N GLN A 364 -26.76 7.22 -23.47
CA GLN A 364 -27.87 8.01 -24.01
C GLN A 364 -27.33 8.96 -25.08
#